data_AF-A0A183TJX4-F1
#
_entry.id   AF-A0A183TJX4-F1
#
_cell.length_a   1.000
_cell.length_b   1.000
_cell.length_c   1.000
_cell.angle_alpha   90.00
_cell.angle_beta   90.00
_cell.angle_gamma   90.00
#
_symmetry.space_group_name_H-M   'P 1'
#
loop_
_entity.id
_entity.type
_entity.pdbx_description
1 polymer ?
#
loop_
_entity_poly.entity_id
_entity_poly.type
_entity_poly.pdbx_seq_one_letter_code
_entity_poly.pdbx_strand_id
1 'polypeptide(L)'
;MYGILLEGLHEYVISKYGQEAWDSLRQSVDYEETSFKSTTSYPESLLPSLIASAAEAFSINPDDLRYSLGEHFVTYLTEHGYGGMVRILGRNIRDFLDGLDNMHKYLRFTFPCLQYPLFFCANESRTGISLQYTSRRPNFTHYVRGIICEISKQCFNIKMNIEVSWTVWFSRTCGR
;
A
#
# COMPACT_ATOMS: atom_id res chain seq x y z
N MET A 1 -3.16 7.26 10.32
CA MET A 1 -3.21 6.71 8.96
C MET A 1 -4.61 6.90 8.39
N TYR A 2 -4.76 7.20 7.10
CA TYR A 2 -6.08 7.44 6.51
C TYR A 2 -6.88 6.16 6.28
N GLY A 3 -8.21 6.29 6.42
CA GLY A 3 -9.17 5.19 6.30
C GLY A 3 -9.18 4.50 4.95
N ILE A 4 -8.74 5.18 3.88
CA ILE A 4 -8.66 4.59 2.53
C ILE A 4 -7.85 3.29 2.50
N LEU A 5 -6.80 3.18 3.32
CA LEU A 5 -5.99 1.96 3.43
C LEU A 5 -6.71 0.85 4.21
N LEU A 6 -7.55 1.23 5.18
CA LEU A 6 -8.35 0.29 5.98
C LEU A 6 -9.56 -0.21 5.20
N GLU A 7 -10.19 0.64 4.38
CA GLU A 7 -11.22 0.24 3.42
C GLU A 7 -10.67 -0.77 2.41
N GLY A 8 -9.47 -0.53 1.87
CA GLY A 8 -8.83 -1.50 0.98
C GLY A 8 -8.54 -2.86 1.64
N LEU A 9 -8.20 -2.88 2.94
CA LEU A 9 -8.08 -4.14 3.68
C LEU A 9 -9.44 -4.80 3.92
N HIS A 10 -10.44 -4.03 4.32
CA HIS A 10 -11.79 -4.50 4.54
C HIS A 10 -12.36 -5.18 3.28
N GLU A 11 -12.24 -4.52 2.13
CA GLU A 11 -12.69 -5.05 0.84
C GLU A 11 -11.89 -6.30 0.42
N TYR A 12 -10.57 -6.29 0.63
CA TYR A 12 -9.73 -7.47 0.39
C TYR A 12 -10.19 -8.67 1.21
N VAL A 13 -10.46 -8.46 2.51
CA VAL A 13 -10.88 -9.54 3.40
C VAL A 13 -12.26 -10.04 3.02
N ILE A 14 -13.23 -9.15 2.80
CA ILE A 14 -14.59 -9.55 2.42
C ILE A 14 -14.59 -10.30 1.10
N SER A 15 -13.87 -9.80 0.09
CA SER A 15 -13.85 -10.40 -1.25
C SER A 15 -13.23 -11.80 -1.27
N LYS A 16 -12.28 -12.10 -0.37
CA LYS A 16 -11.62 -13.42 -0.29
C LYS A 16 -12.17 -14.37 0.77
N TYR A 17 -12.56 -13.85 1.93
CA TYR A 17 -12.86 -14.63 3.13
C TYR A 17 -14.26 -14.36 3.71
N GLY A 18 -14.98 -13.36 3.17
CA GLY A 18 -16.34 -13.04 3.58
C GLY A 18 -16.45 -12.16 4.83
N GLN A 19 -17.69 -11.78 5.13
CA GLN A 19 -18.04 -10.86 6.23
C GLN A 19 -17.69 -11.42 7.61
N GLU A 20 -17.93 -12.71 7.85
CA GLU A 20 -17.66 -13.35 9.15
C GLU A 20 -16.18 -13.33 9.52
N ALA A 21 -15.30 -13.50 8.53
CA ALA A 21 -13.86 -13.40 8.71
C ALA A 21 -13.44 -11.97 9.07
N TRP A 22 -14.04 -10.97 8.41
CA TRP A 22 -13.80 -9.57 8.74
C TRP A 22 -14.26 -9.20 10.15
N ASP A 23 -15.46 -9.64 10.55
CA ASP A 23 -15.99 -9.37 11.89
C ASP A 23 -15.12 -10.00 12.97
N SER A 24 -14.66 -11.23 12.76
CA SER A 24 -13.72 -11.91 13.65
C SER A 24 -12.38 -11.16 13.76
N LEU A 25 -11.87 -10.64 12.65
CA LEU A 25 -10.63 -9.86 12.62
C LEU A 25 -10.72 -8.50 13.31
N ARG A 26 -11.87 -7.83 13.22
CA ARG A 26 -12.07 -6.57 13.95
C ARG A 26 -12.13 -6.80 15.46
N GLN A 27 -12.81 -7.87 15.87
CA GLN A 27 -12.92 -8.25 17.28
C GLN A 27 -11.57 -8.64 17.88
N SER A 28 -10.69 -9.31 17.12
CA SER A 28 -9.36 -9.72 17.61
C SER A 28 -8.40 -8.56 17.90
N VAL A 29 -8.70 -7.35 17.40
CA VAL A 29 -7.90 -6.14 17.62
C VAL A 29 -8.65 -5.08 18.45
N ASP A 30 -9.71 -5.48 19.16
CA ASP A 30 -10.57 -4.61 19.98
C ASP A 30 -11.11 -3.38 19.21
N TYR A 31 -11.47 -3.56 17.93
CA TYR A 31 -11.98 -2.48 17.09
C TYR A 31 -13.50 -2.59 16.87
N GLU A 32 -14.25 -1.63 17.43
CA GLU A 32 -15.72 -1.69 17.46
C GLU A 32 -16.40 -1.20 16.17
N GLU A 33 -15.80 -0.21 15.47
CA GLU A 33 -16.46 0.36 14.30
C GLU A 33 -16.54 -0.67 13.16
N THR A 34 -17.69 -0.70 12.48
CA THR A 34 -17.97 -1.64 11.39
C THR A 34 -17.55 -1.12 10.02
N SER A 35 -17.36 0.19 9.89
CA SER A 35 -17.03 0.87 8.63
C SER A 35 -15.94 1.89 8.83
N PHE A 36 -15.04 2.01 7.87
CA PHE A 36 -14.08 3.11 7.81
C PHE A 36 -14.58 4.22 6.90
N LYS A 37 -14.09 5.43 7.12
CA LYS A 37 -14.29 6.57 6.21
C LYS A 37 -12.95 6.92 5.56
N SER A 38 -12.89 6.93 4.24
CA SER A 38 -11.64 7.13 3.48
C SER A 38 -10.78 8.30 3.96
N THR A 39 -11.42 9.45 4.21
CA THR A 39 -10.77 10.74 4.55
C THR A 39 -10.57 10.96 6.05
N THR A 40 -10.95 9.99 6.89
CA THR A 40 -10.73 10.06 8.34
C THR A 40 -9.36 9.48 8.70
N SER A 41 -8.72 10.06 9.72
CA SER A 41 -7.46 9.54 10.27
C SER A 41 -7.74 8.58 11.43
N TYR A 42 -7.07 7.43 11.38
CA TYR A 42 -7.09 6.35 12.36
C TYR A 42 -5.69 6.15 12.99
N PRO A 43 -5.56 5.43 14.11
CA PRO A 43 -4.25 5.11 14.69
C PRO A 43 -3.30 4.44 13.68
N GLU A 44 -2.01 4.82 13.68
CA GLU A 44 -1.01 4.22 12.77
C GLU A 44 -0.76 2.72 13.04
N SER A 45 -1.09 2.24 14.24
CA SER A 45 -0.99 0.83 14.61
C SER A 45 -2.11 -0.05 14.07
N LEU A 46 -3.28 0.51 13.72
CA LEU A 46 -4.48 -0.27 13.44
C LEU A 46 -4.32 -1.19 12.22
N LEU A 47 -3.86 -0.67 11.08
CA LEU A 47 -3.63 -1.49 9.88
C LEU A 47 -2.55 -2.56 10.09
N PRO A 48 -1.37 -2.25 10.66
CA PRO A 48 -0.40 -3.29 11.04
C PRO A 48 -0.98 -4.38 11.93
N SER A 49 -1.78 -4.04 12.95
CA SER A 49 -2.42 -5.01 13.83
C SER A 49 -3.42 -5.89 13.09
N LEU A 50 -4.28 -5.30 12.24
CA LEU A 50 -5.23 -6.05 11.43
C LEU A 50 -4.53 -6.98 10.43
N ILE A 51 -3.45 -6.53 9.78
CA ILE A 51 -2.65 -7.38 8.88
C ILE A 51 -2.01 -8.53 9.64
N ALA A 52 -1.47 -8.29 10.84
CA ALA A 52 -0.88 -9.34 11.67
C ALA A 52 -1.94 -10.38 12.08
N SER A 53 -3.11 -9.92 12.55
CA SER A 53 -4.21 -10.81 12.91
C SER A 53 -4.75 -11.58 11.70
N ALA A 54 -4.84 -10.95 10.53
CA ALA A 54 -5.24 -11.62 9.28
C ALA A 54 -4.23 -12.67 8.83
N ALA A 55 -2.93 -12.40 8.95
CA ALA A 55 -1.88 -13.36 8.62
C ALA A 55 -1.98 -14.61 9.52
N GLU A 56 -2.21 -14.42 10.82
CA GLU A 56 -2.42 -15.52 11.77
C GLU A 56 -3.71 -16.29 11.49
N ALA A 57 -4.84 -15.59 11.39
CA ALA A 57 -6.16 -16.20 11.19
C ALA A 57 -6.25 -17.01 9.88
N PHE A 58 -5.61 -16.53 8.81
CA PHE A 58 -5.63 -17.19 7.51
C PHE A 58 -4.43 -18.12 7.27
N SER A 59 -3.49 -18.21 8.22
CA SER A 59 -2.26 -19.00 8.09
C SER A 59 -1.44 -18.64 6.84
N ILE A 60 -1.29 -17.35 6.58
CA ILE A 60 -0.55 -16.80 5.42
C ILE A 60 0.69 -16.06 5.92
N ASN A 61 1.79 -16.14 5.18
CA ASN A 61 2.96 -15.32 5.47
C ASN A 61 2.57 -13.81 5.43
N PRO A 62 2.90 -13.00 6.46
CA PRO A 62 2.54 -11.59 6.50
C PRO A 62 3.00 -10.78 5.27
N ASP A 63 4.14 -11.14 4.68
CA ASP A 63 4.68 -10.43 3.52
C ASP A 63 3.94 -10.80 2.22
N ASP A 64 3.51 -12.06 2.08
CA ASP A 64 2.65 -12.49 0.96
C ASP A 64 1.24 -11.89 1.07
N LEU A 65 0.72 -11.76 2.29
CA LEU A 65 -0.53 -11.07 2.57
C LEU A 65 -0.44 -9.59 2.18
N ARG A 66 0.64 -8.91 2.59
CA ARG A 66 0.90 -7.51 2.20
C ARG A 66 1.03 -7.35 0.70
N TYR A 67 1.75 -8.25 0.03
CA TYR A 67 1.88 -8.24 -1.41
C TYR A 67 0.51 -8.36 -2.09
N SER A 68 -0.29 -9.36 -1.70
CA SER A 68 -1.64 -9.58 -2.23
C SER A 68 -2.59 -8.39 -1.95
N LEU A 69 -2.46 -7.80 -0.76
CA LEU A 69 -3.22 -6.62 -0.38
C LEU A 69 -2.81 -5.40 -1.24
N GLY A 70 -1.53 -5.27 -1.57
CA GLY A 70 -1.03 -4.22 -2.46
C GLY A 70 -1.58 -4.33 -3.88
N GLU A 71 -1.63 -5.55 -4.43
CA GLU A 71 -2.26 -5.80 -5.72
C GLU A 71 -3.76 -5.45 -5.68
N HIS A 72 -4.48 -5.97 -4.68
CA HIS A 72 -5.90 -5.68 -4.53
C HIS A 72 -6.18 -4.19 -4.32
N PHE A 73 -5.32 -3.47 -3.61
CA PHE A 73 -5.49 -2.04 -3.37
C PHE A 73 -5.49 -1.21 -4.67
N VAL A 74 -4.76 -1.64 -5.70
CA VAL A 74 -4.79 -0.97 -7.02
C VAL A 74 -6.14 -1.15 -7.69
N THR A 75 -6.72 -2.35 -7.60
CA THR A 75 -8.08 -2.63 -8.08
C THR A 75 -9.10 -1.79 -7.33
N TYR A 76 -9.05 -1.80 -5.99
CA TYR A 76 -9.88 -0.96 -5.12
C TYR A 76 -9.84 0.51 -5.53
N LEU A 77 -8.64 1.10 -5.66
CA LEU A 77 -8.47 2.49 -6.07
C LEU A 77 -9.07 2.76 -7.45
N THR A 78 -8.90 1.83 -8.39
CA THR A 78 -9.42 1.98 -9.75
C THR A 78 -10.95 2.01 -9.76
N GLU A 79 -11.59 1.12 -9.01
CA GLU A 79 -13.05 1.03 -8.89
C GLU A 79 -13.66 2.22 -8.14
N HIS A 80 -12.91 2.81 -7.20
CA HIS A 80 -13.33 3.97 -6.41
C HIS A 80 -12.90 5.32 -7.02
N GLY A 81 -12.64 5.36 -8.33
CA GLY A 81 -12.46 6.61 -9.09
C GLY A 81 -11.03 7.17 -9.13
N TYR A 82 -10.04 6.48 -8.54
CA TYR A 82 -8.63 6.88 -8.61
C TYR A 82 -7.91 6.33 -9.85
N GLY A 83 -8.55 5.47 -10.65
CA GLY A 83 -7.93 4.86 -11.84
C GLY A 83 -7.41 5.87 -12.85
N GLY A 84 -8.13 6.99 -13.04
CA GLY A 84 -7.68 8.09 -13.89
C GLY A 84 -6.40 8.76 -13.37
N MET A 85 -6.29 8.95 -12.05
CA MET A 85 -5.11 9.52 -11.42
C MET A 85 -3.88 8.63 -11.65
N VAL A 86 -4.02 7.32 -11.46
CA VAL A 86 -2.93 6.35 -11.68
C VAL A 86 -2.44 6.38 -13.12
N ARG A 87 -3.35 6.44 -14.10
CA ARG A 87 -3.01 6.43 -15.54
C ARG A 87 -2.38 7.71 -16.06
N ILE A 88 -2.68 8.86 -15.44
CA ILE A 88 -2.17 10.17 -15.89
C ILE A 88 -0.71 10.40 -15.47
N LEU A 89 -0.20 9.68 -14.46
CA LEU A 89 1.14 9.92 -13.92
C LEU A 89 2.29 9.60 -14.88
N GLY A 90 2.09 8.79 -15.91
CA GLY A 90 3.18 8.44 -16.81
C GLY A 90 2.73 7.65 -18.03
N ARG A 91 3.52 7.75 -19.12
CA ARG A 91 3.31 6.94 -20.34
C ARG A 91 3.99 5.57 -20.23
N ASN A 92 4.99 5.48 -19.36
CA ASN A 92 5.72 4.26 -19.04
C ASN A 92 5.87 4.14 -17.51
N ILE A 93 6.35 2.98 -17.04
CA ILE A 93 6.50 2.71 -15.60
C ILE A 93 7.50 3.66 -14.92
N ARG A 94 8.53 4.12 -15.64
CA ARG A 94 9.52 5.06 -15.10
C ARG A 94 8.90 6.42 -14.79
N ASP A 95 8.16 6.98 -15.75
CA ASP A 95 7.44 8.25 -15.59
C ASP A 95 6.47 8.17 -14.41
N PHE A 96 5.76 7.04 -14.30
CA PHE A 96 4.85 6.78 -13.19
C PHE A 96 5.57 6.82 -11.83
N LEU A 97 6.69 6.10 -11.71
CA LEU A 97 7.48 6.04 -10.46
C LEU A 97 8.03 7.41 -10.06
N ASP A 98 8.52 8.20 -11.02
CA ASP A 98 8.99 9.57 -10.78
C ASP A 98 7.83 10.53 -10.42
N GLY A 99 6.62 10.24 -10.90
CA GLY A 99 5.40 11.01 -10.62
C GLY A 99 4.77 10.72 -9.26
N LEU A 100 5.07 9.58 -8.61
CA LEU A 100 4.42 9.13 -7.37
C LEU A 100 4.51 10.14 -6.23
N ASP A 101 5.68 10.75 -6.02
CA ASP A 101 5.86 11.73 -4.95
C ASP A 101 4.98 12.97 -5.17
N ASN A 102 4.82 13.39 -6.42
CA ASN A 102 3.99 14.54 -6.77
C ASN A 102 2.49 14.19 -6.68
N MET A 103 2.09 12.97 -7.05
CA MET A 103 0.75 12.47 -6.80
C MET A 103 0.40 12.56 -5.31
N HIS A 104 1.27 12.05 -4.44
CA HIS A 104 1.02 12.09 -3.00
C HIS A 104 0.99 13.52 -2.44
N LYS A 105 1.80 14.44 -2.98
CA LYS A 105 1.69 15.87 -2.63
C LYS A 105 0.33 16.43 -3.03
N TYR A 106 -0.16 16.12 -4.23
CA TYR A 106 -1.49 16.53 -4.67
C TYR A 106 -2.60 15.96 -3.78
N LEU A 107 -2.48 14.70 -3.36
CA LEU A 107 -3.43 14.08 -2.44
C LEU A 107 -3.54 14.82 -1.09
N ARG A 108 -2.57 15.66 -0.69
CA ARG A 108 -2.68 16.46 0.53
C ARG A 108 -3.81 17.50 0.51
N PHE A 109 -4.32 17.88 -0.66
CA PHE A 109 -5.52 18.71 -0.73
C PHE A 109 -6.76 18.00 -0.18
N THR A 110 -6.85 16.68 -0.36
CA THR A 110 -7.92 15.83 0.19
C THR A 110 -7.54 15.23 1.54
N PHE A 111 -6.25 14.96 1.75
CA PHE A 111 -5.68 14.29 2.92
C PHE A 111 -4.60 15.17 3.58
N PRO A 112 -4.96 16.25 4.30
CA PRO A 112 -4.00 17.27 4.77
C PRO A 112 -2.81 16.73 5.57
N CYS A 113 -3.05 15.70 6.37
CA CYS A 113 -2.07 15.08 7.25
C CYS A 113 -1.35 13.87 6.63
N LEU A 114 -1.47 13.67 5.30
CA LEU A 114 -0.96 12.47 4.62
C LEU A 114 0.55 12.31 4.84
N GLN A 115 0.89 11.20 5.48
CA GLN A 115 2.26 10.70 5.55
C GLN A 115 2.45 9.70 4.42
N TYR A 116 3.12 10.14 3.35
CA TYR A 116 3.39 9.35 2.16
C TYR A 116 4.86 8.91 2.12
N PRO A 117 5.17 7.75 1.49
CA PRO A 117 6.54 7.34 1.23
C PRO A 117 7.16 8.12 0.07
N LEU A 118 8.48 8.08 -0.04
CA LEU A 118 9.24 8.69 -1.13
C LEU A 118 9.78 7.62 -2.08
N PHE A 119 9.78 7.94 -3.36
CA PHE A 119 10.27 7.09 -4.44
C PHE A 119 11.36 7.83 -5.23
N PHE A 120 12.50 7.17 -5.40
CA PHE A 120 13.61 7.71 -6.18
C PHE A 120 14.18 6.64 -7.13
N CYS A 121 14.07 6.88 -8.43
CA CYS A 121 14.68 6.02 -9.44
C CYS A 121 16.19 6.30 -9.52
N ALA A 122 16.99 5.47 -8.84
CA ALA A 122 18.44 5.64 -8.74
C ALA A 122 19.18 5.27 -10.03
N ASN A 123 18.68 4.28 -10.76
CA ASN A 123 19.23 3.88 -12.05
C ASN A 123 18.13 3.30 -12.95
N GLU A 124 18.33 3.40 -14.26
CA GLU A 124 17.46 2.83 -15.27
C GLU A 124 18.31 2.25 -16.40
N SER A 125 17.92 1.07 -16.87
CA SER A 125 18.52 0.38 -17.98
C SER A 125 17.45 -0.23 -18.87
N ARG A 126 17.85 -0.79 -20.02
CA ARG A 126 16.95 -1.52 -20.90
C ARG A 126 16.25 -2.71 -20.22
N THR A 127 16.81 -3.25 -19.13
CA THR A 127 16.32 -4.47 -18.48
C THR A 127 15.65 -4.21 -17.12
N GLY A 128 15.65 -2.98 -16.62
CA GLY A 128 15.02 -2.70 -15.32
C GLY A 128 15.40 -1.35 -14.70
N ILE A 129 14.78 -1.10 -13.54
CA ILE A 129 14.90 0.14 -12.77
C ILE A 129 15.37 -0.22 -11.35
N SER A 130 16.37 0.51 -10.84
CA SER A 130 16.74 0.47 -9.43
C SER A 130 15.97 1.56 -8.69
N LEU A 131 15.03 1.15 -7.84
CA LEU A 131 14.14 2.05 -7.12
C LEU A 131 14.51 2.10 -5.63
N GLN A 132 14.76 3.30 -5.11
CA GLN A 132 14.86 3.56 -3.70
C GLN A 132 13.49 3.94 -3.14
N TYR A 133 12.98 3.12 -2.23
CA TYR A 133 11.75 3.36 -1.48
C TYR A 133 12.08 3.77 -0.04
N THR A 134 11.59 4.92 0.40
CA THR A 134 11.79 5.42 1.76
C THR A 134 10.45 5.68 2.44
N SER A 135 10.24 5.13 3.62
CA SER A 135 9.00 5.30 4.37
C SER A 135 9.25 5.46 5.86
N ARG A 136 8.34 6.17 6.53
CA ARG A 136 8.26 6.20 8.00
C ARG A 136 7.59 4.96 8.56
N ARG A 137 6.82 4.24 7.74
CA ARG A 137 6.10 3.03 8.15
C ARG A 137 6.97 1.80 7.92
N PRO A 138 7.30 1.03 8.97
CA PRO A 138 8.05 -0.21 8.82
C PRO A 138 7.21 -1.28 8.12
N ASN A 139 7.86 -2.19 7.40
CA ASN A 139 7.27 -3.42 6.84
C ASN A 139 6.22 -3.20 5.74
N PHE A 140 6.27 -2.08 5.02
CA PHE A 140 5.40 -1.82 3.85
C PHE A 140 6.07 -2.19 2.50
N THR A 141 7.29 -2.72 2.51
CA THR A 141 8.05 -3.04 1.29
C THR A 141 7.27 -4.00 0.37
N HIS A 142 6.73 -5.09 0.92
CA HIS A 142 5.97 -6.08 0.15
C HIS A 142 4.63 -5.55 -0.35
N TYR A 143 3.97 -4.69 0.44
CA TYR A 143 2.75 -4.00 0.02
C TYR A 143 3.00 -3.10 -1.20
N VAL A 144 4.08 -2.32 -1.16
CA VAL A 144 4.47 -1.46 -2.30
C VAL A 144 4.91 -2.29 -3.51
N ARG A 145 5.57 -3.44 -3.31
CA ARG A 145 5.88 -4.37 -4.41
C ARG A 145 4.60 -4.83 -5.12
N GLY A 146 3.57 -5.23 -4.36
CA GLY A 146 2.26 -5.60 -4.92
C GLY A 146 1.63 -4.47 -5.75
N ILE A 147 1.63 -3.25 -5.20
CA ILE A 147 1.11 -2.06 -5.90
C ILE A 147 1.84 -1.83 -7.23
N ILE A 148 3.17 -1.80 -7.22
CA ILE A 148 3.94 -1.50 -8.44
C ILE A 148 3.76 -2.62 -9.48
N CYS A 149 3.74 -3.88 -9.06
CA CYS A 149 3.46 -5.01 -9.95
C CYS A 149 2.08 -4.91 -10.60
N GLU A 150 1.04 -4.64 -9.81
CA GLU A 150 -0.32 -4.58 -10.33
C GLU A 150 -0.55 -3.36 -11.23
N ILE A 151 0.03 -2.20 -10.89
CA ILE A 151 0.01 -1.02 -11.79
C ILE A 151 0.74 -1.31 -13.10
N SER A 152 1.91 -1.96 -13.03
CA SER A 152 2.68 -2.35 -14.22
C SER A 152 1.86 -3.23 -15.15
N LYS A 153 1.11 -4.17 -14.59
CA LYS A 153 0.23 -5.06 -15.32
C LYS A 153 -1.00 -4.33 -15.87
N GLN A 154 -1.77 -3.64 -15.02
CA GLN A 154 -3.05 -3.03 -15.41
C GLN A 154 -2.91 -1.80 -16.32
N CYS A 155 -1.87 -0.97 -16.12
CA CYS A 155 -1.72 0.30 -16.83
C CYS A 155 -0.71 0.24 -17.98
N PHE A 156 0.32 -0.61 -17.88
CA PHE A 156 1.41 -0.66 -18.86
C PHE A 156 1.53 -2.00 -19.59
N ASN A 157 0.73 -3.01 -19.21
CA ASN A 157 0.80 -4.37 -19.75
C ASN A 157 2.21 -4.99 -19.64
N ILE A 158 2.92 -4.68 -18.54
CA ILE A 158 4.26 -5.19 -18.24
C ILE A 158 4.17 -6.14 -17.05
N LYS A 159 4.66 -7.37 -17.22
CA LYS A 159 4.90 -8.28 -16.10
C LYS A 159 6.25 -7.95 -15.46
N MET A 160 6.21 -7.30 -14.30
CA MET A 160 7.42 -6.97 -13.53
C MET A 160 7.78 -8.08 -12.55
N ASN A 161 9.08 -8.28 -12.35
CA ASN A 161 9.63 -8.98 -11.21
C ASN A 161 10.43 -7.96 -10.39
N ILE A 162 10.06 -7.78 -9.11
CA ILE A 162 10.70 -6.80 -8.22
C ILE A 162 11.39 -7.57 -7.11
N GLU A 163 12.69 -7.39 -6.97
CA GLU A 163 13.50 -8.02 -5.92
C GLU A 163 13.96 -6.96 -4.91
N VAL A 164 13.93 -7.31 -3.62
CA VAL A 164 14.42 -6.42 -2.56
C VAL A 164 15.91 -6.68 -2.39
N SER A 165 16.74 -5.75 -2.85
CA SER A 165 18.21 -5.92 -2.81
C SER A 165 18.81 -5.67 -1.42
N TRP A 166 18.37 -4.61 -0.73
CA TRP A 166 18.80 -4.31 0.64
C TRP A 166 17.76 -3.45 1.35
N THR A 167 17.73 -3.54 2.68
CA THR A 167 16.87 -2.72 3.54
C THR A 167 17.73 -2.04 4.58
N VAL A 168 17.58 -0.71 4.71
CA VAL A 168 18.28 0.07 5.74
C VAL A 168 17.25 0.57 6.74
N TRP A 169 17.45 0.25 8.01
CA TRP A 169 16.64 0.75 9.11
C TRP A 169 17.35 1.91 9.79
N PHE A 170 16.84 3.11 9.59
CA PHE A 170 17.25 4.25 10.41
C PHE A 170 16.47 4.21 11.72
N SER A 171 17.04 3.61 12.77
CA SER A 171 16.55 3.85 14.12
C SER A 171 16.89 5.31 14.45
N ARG A 172 15.86 6.17 14.50
CA ARG A 172 16.02 7.45 15.20
C ARG A 172 16.12 7.14 16.69
N THR A 173 17.31 6.79 17.17
CA THR A 173 17.65 7.14 18.55
C THR A 173 17.75 8.66 18.57
N CYS A 174 16.63 9.32 18.85
CA CYS A 174 16.68 10.72 19.25
C CYS A 174 17.48 10.73 20.56
N GLY A 175 18.76 11.07 20.47
CA GLY A 175 19.60 11.28 21.63
C GLY A 175 19.01 12.42 22.45
N ARG A 176 18.71 12.09 23.71
CA ARG A 176 18.44 12.93 24.90
C ARG A 176 18.03 14.39 24.67
#